data_AF-A0A0H1BHF4-F1
#
_entry.id   AF-A0A0H1BHF4-F1
#
_cell.length_a   1.000
_cell.length_b   1.000
_cell.length_c   1.000
_cell.angle_alpha   90.00
_cell.angle_beta   90.00
_cell.angle_gamma   90.00
#
_symmetry.space_group_name_H-M   'P 1'
#
loop_
_entity.id
_entity.type
_entity.pdbx_description
1 polymer ?
#
loop_
_entity_poly.entity_id
_entity_poly.type
_entity_poly.pdbx_seq_one_letter_code
_entity_poly.pdbx_strand_id
1 'polypeptide(L)'
;MAKAKRNNVRIVFPVDHVIADKFAADANSQYKTDAEGIPDGWWGLDFGEKSVKLFEEAIGEAQTILWNGPPGVFEFEKFAGSTKAMLNACIAAVQKGKIYHAEDKLSHVSTGGGASLELLEGKDLPGVSALSSK
;
A
#
# COMPACT_ATOMS: atom_id res chain seq x y z
N MET A 1 7.38 10.93 12.38
CA MET A 1 8.08 9.89 13.19
C MET A 1 7.79 9.93 14.69
N ALA A 2 7.89 11.08 15.39
CA ALA A 2 7.72 11.11 16.86
C ALA A 2 6.37 10.57 17.37
N LYS A 3 5.25 10.84 16.68
CA LYS A 3 3.92 10.31 17.03
C LYS A 3 3.87 8.77 16.96
N ALA A 4 4.42 8.18 15.90
CA ALA A 4 4.47 6.73 15.74
C ALA A 4 5.29 6.06 16.86
N LYS A 5 6.45 6.63 17.20
CA LYS A 5 7.27 6.15 18.33
C LYS A 5 6.51 6.19 19.65
N ARG A 6 5.80 7.29 19.94
CA ARG A 6 4.97 7.41 21.16
C ARG A 6 3.86 6.36 21.23
N ASN A 7 3.32 5.96 20.08
CA ASN A 7 2.22 5.01 19.98
C ASN A 7 2.69 3.56 19.72
N ASN A 8 4.00 3.28 19.82
CA ASN A 8 4.59 1.98 19.50
C ASN A 8 4.20 1.43 18.10
N VAL A 9 4.10 2.33 17.12
CA VAL A 9 3.78 1.98 15.73
C VAL A 9 5.08 1.79 14.95
N ARG A 10 5.26 0.58 14.40
CA ARG A 10 6.33 0.28 13.43
C ARG A 10 5.96 0.89 12.08
N ILE A 11 6.82 1.77 11.57
CA ILE A 11 6.72 2.27 10.19
C ILE A 11 7.84 1.61 9.38
N VAL A 12 7.47 0.97 8.27
CA VAL A 12 8.39 0.37 7.31
C VAL A 12 8.46 1.29 6.11
N PHE A 13 9.62 1.89 5.87
CA PHE A 13 9.88 2.71 4.68
C PHE A 13 10.54 1.88 3.58
N PRO A 14 10.38 2.26 2.30
CA PRO A 14 11.20 1.71 1.25
C PRO A 14 12.68 2.04 1.50
N VAL A 15 13.56 1.19 0.97
CA VAL A 15 15.02 1.31 1.02
C VAL A 15 15.67 1.27 -0.36
N ASP A 16 14.86 1.05 -1.39
CA ASP A 16 15.22 1.01 -2.80
C ASP A 16 14.03 1.29 -3.72
N HIS A 17 14.33 1.78 -4.92
CA HIS A 17 13.37 2.36 -5.86
C HIS A 17 13.67 1.94 -7.29
N VAL A 18 12.61 1.83 -8.08
CA VAL A 18 12.67 1.88 -9.55
C VAL A 18 12.42 3.32 -9.96
N ILE A 19 13.44 3.94 -10.54
CA ILE A 19 13.41 5.33 -10.97
C ILE A 19 13.22 5.44 -12.47
N ALA A 20 12.72 6.58 -12.93
CA ALA A 20 12.50 6.90 -14.34
C ALA A 20 13.00 8.29 -14.72
N ASP A 21 13.44 8.45 -15.97
CA ASP A 21 13.90 9.74 -16.53
C ASP A 21 12.76 10.69 -16.95
N LYS A 22 11.53 10.18 -16.99
CA LYS A 22 10.29 10.95 -17.23
C LYS A 22 9.08 10.22 -16.64
N PHE A 23 7.99 10.95 -16.42
CA PHE A 23 6.71 10.36 -16.01
C PHE A 23 5.94 9.81 -17.23
N ALA A 24 6.34 8.64 -17.71
CA ALA A 24 5.68 7.98 -18.84
C ALA A 24 5.92 6.46 -18.84
N ALA A 25 5.01 5.70 -19.44
CA ALA A 25 5.12 4.24 -19.56
C ALA A 25 6.39 3.77 -20.31
N ASP A 26 6.86 4.58 -21.27
CA ASP A 26 8.02 4.29 -22.12
C ASP A 26 9.34 4.85 -21.56
N ALA A 27 9.34 5.45 -20.37
CA ALA A 27 10.53 6.04 -19.74
C ALA A 27 11.69 5.03 -19.60
N ASN A 28 12.93 5.52 -19.68
CA ASN A 28 14.07 4.69 -19.27
C ASN A 28 14.00 4.50 -17.77
N SER A 29 14.31 3.29 -17.29
CA SER A 29 14.27 2.99 -15.87
C SER A 29 15.60 2.51 -15.33
N GLN A 30 15.84 2.78 -14.06
CA GLN A 30 17.02 2.32 -13.32
C GLN A 30 16.61 1.90 -11.91
N TYR A 31 17.46 1.10 -11.28
CA TYR A 31 17.35 0.75 -9.87
C TYR A 31 18.26 1.66 -9.04
N LYS A 32 17.77 2.13 -7.89
CA LYS A 32 18.55 2.88 -6.90
C LYS A 32 18.19 2.51 -5.49
N THR A 33 19.19 2.34 -4.64
CA THR A 33 19.01 2.29 -3.18
C THR A 33 18.90 3.68 -2.59
N ASP A 34 18.31 3.80 -1.39
CA ASP A 34 18.28 5.05 -0.64
C ASP A 34 19.69 5.66 -0.43
N ALA A 35 20.70 4.81 -0.25
CA ALA A 35 22.07 5.23 -0.03
C ALA A 35 22.70 5.85 -1.28
N GLU A 36 22.30 5.41 -2.47
CA GLU A 36 22.73 5.99 -3.75
C GLU A 36 21.97 7.27 -4.08
N GLY A 37 20.74 7.41 -3.55
CA GLY A 37 19.84 8.50 -3.85
C GLY A 37 19.25 8.46 -5.26
N ILE A 38 18.35 9.40 -5.53
CA ILE A 38 17.74 9.60 -6.85
C ILE A 38 18.44 10.80 -7.50
N PRO A 39 19.07 10.63 -8.68
CA PRO A 39 19.72 11.74 -9.38
C PRO A 39 18.73 12.84 -9.81
N ASP A 40 19.23 14.06 -9.97
CA ASP A 40 18.42 15.16 -10.52
C ASP A 40 17.83 14.80 -11.89
N GLY A 41 16.56 15.16 -12.09
CA GLY A 41 15.81 14.83 -13.31
C GLY A 41 15.21 13.42 -13.33
N TRP A 42 15.50 12.57 -12.34
CA TRP A 42 14.89 11.26 -12.19
C TRP A 42 13.78 11.25 -11.13
N TRP A 43 12.82 10.33 -11.28
CA TRP A 43 11.62 10.22 -10.46
C TRP A 43 11.50 8.80 -9.92
N GLY A 44 11.26 8.61 -8.62
CA GLY A 44 10.88 7.30 -8.09
C GLY A 44 9.43 6.98 -8.45
N LEU A 45 9.21 5.96 -9.29
CA LEU A 45 7.88 5.59 -9.78
C LEU A 45 7.39 4.24 -9.25
N ASP A 46 8.28 3.40 -8.72
CA ASP A 46 7.95 2.15 -8.05
C ASP A 46 9.03 1.81 -7.02
N PHE A 47 8.78 0.80 -6.17
CA PHE A 47 9.76 0.34 -5.19
C PHE A 47 10.58 -0.86 -5.70
N GLY A 48 11.83 -0.92 -5.25
CA GLY A 48 12.73 -2.02 -5.56
C GLY A 48 12.43 -3.30 -4.77
N GLU A 49 13.13 -4.38 -5.14
CA GLU A 49 12.90 -5.71 -4.58
C GLU A 49 13.14 -5.82 -3.07
N LYS A 50 14.03 -5.01 -2.49
CA LYS A 50 14.32 -5.08 -1.05
C LYS A 50 13.16 -4.49 -0.26
N SER A 51 12.64 -3.35 -0.72
CA SER A 51 11.44 -2.72 -0.15
C SER A 51 10.24 -3.63 -0.26
N VAL A 52 10.03 -4.25 -1.43
CA VAL A 52 8.93 -5.22 -1.63
C VAL A 52 8.99 -6.33 -0.60
N LYS A 53 10.15 -6.96 -0.38
CA LYS A 53 10.31 -8.02 0.62
C LYS A 53 9.96 -7.54 2.04
N LEU A 54 10.41 -6.34 2.43
CA LEU A 54 10.08 -5.76 3.73
C LEU A 54 8.56 -5.57 3.91
N PHE A 55 7.86 -5.15 2.86
CA PHE A 55 6.42 -4.98 2.88
C PHE A 55 5.68 -6.32 2.93
N GLU A 56 6.12 -7.31 2.15
CA GLU A 56 5.56 -8.67 2.16
C GLU A 56 5.70 -9.34 3.54
N GLU A 57 6.86 -9.17 4.19
CA GLU A 57 7.09 -9.65 5.56
C GLU A 57 6.12 -8.98 6.55
N ALA A 58 6.01 -7.65 6.51
CA ALA A 58 5.09 -6.91 7.38
C ALA A 58 3.62 -7.30 7.15
N ILE A 59 3.21 -7.49 5.89
CA ILE A 59 1.88 -7.99 5.51
C ILE A 59 1.67 -9.41 6.08
N GLY A 60 2.68 -10.27 5.99
CA GLY A 60 2.60 -11.66 6.45
C GLY A 60 2.46 -11.81 7.97
N GLU A 61 2.92 -10.83 8.76
CA GLU A 61 2.76 -10.77 10.21
C GLU A 61 1.35 -10.33 10.64
N ALA A 62 0.64 -9.60 9.79
CA ALA A 62 -0.64 -9.00 10.13
C ALA A 62 -1.80 -10.02 10.21
N GLN A 63 -2.74 -9.77 11.11
CA GLN A 63 -4.04 -10.48 11.20
C GLN A 63 -5.19 -9.64 10.63
N THR A 64 -4.96 -8.35 10.41
CA THR A 64 -5.91 -7.42 9.81
C THR A 64 -5.11 -6.44 8.97
N ILE A 65 -5.53 -6.26 7.72
CA ILE A 65 -4.87 -5.38 6.77
C ILE A 65 -5.90 -4.36 6.30
N LEU A 66 -5.53 -3.09 6.42
CA LEU A 66 -6.24 -2.01 5.78
C LEU A 66 -5.35 -1.44 4.68
N TRP A 67 -5.77 -1.59 3.43
CA TRP A 67 -5.00 -1.12 2.28
C TRP A 67 -5.71 0.03 1.58
N ASN A 68 -5.08 1.21 1.61
CA ASN A 68 -5.60 2.43 1.01
C ASN A 68 -4.53 3.12 0.15
N GLY A 69 -4.32 2.60 -1.06
CA GLY A 69 -3.47 3.21 -2.08
C GLY A 69 -2.31 2.32 -2.56
N PRO A 70 -2.04 2.25 -3.87
CA PRO A 70 -0.93 1.48 -4.41
C PRO A 70 0.43 2.12 -4.06
N PRO A 71 1.48 1.30 -3.88
CA PRO A 71 2.84 1.79 -3.59
C PRO A 71 3.58 2.43 -4.78
N GLY A 72 3.16 2.16 -6.03
CA GLY A 72 3.82 2.67 -7.24
C GLY A 72 2.81 3.10 -8.31
N VAL A 73 3.32 3.65 -9.43
CA VAL A 73 2.53 4.10 -10.59
C VAL A 73 2.10 2.89 -11.43
N PHE A 74 1.17 2.12 -10.88
CA PHE A 74 0.76 0.82 -11.39
C PHE A 74 0.06 0.88 -12.76
N GLU A 75 -0.40 2.06 -13.19
CA GLU A 75 -0.95 2.31 -14.52
C GLU A 75 0.09 2.08 -15.63
N PHE A 76 1.37 2.16 -15.29
CA PHE A 76 2.48 1.83 -16.19
C PHE A 76 3.03 0.45 -15.81
N GLU A 77 2.91 -0.53 -16.71
CA GLU A 77 3.32 -1.93 -16.47
C GLU A 77 4.75 -2.06 -15.89
N LYS A 78 5.67 -1.18 -16.34
CA LYS A 78 7.07 -1.09 -15.88
C LYS A 78 7.22 -0.69 -14.41
N PHE A 79 6.23 0.00 -13.84
CA PHE A 79 6.22 0.57 -12.50
C PHE A 79 5.07 0.02 -11.64
N ALA A 80 4.54 -1.15 -12.02
CA ALA A 80 3.46 -1.85 -11.32
C ALA A 80 3.94 -3.00 -10.43
N GLY A 81 5.26 -3.23 -10.34
CA GLY A 81 5.87 -4.39 -9.71
C GLY A 81 5.54 -4.47 -8.23
N SER A 82 5.81 -3.40 -7.47
CA SER A 82 5.56 -3.42 -6.02
C SER A 82 4.07 -3.49 -5.69
N THR A 83 3.22 -2.84 -6.49
CA THR A 83 1.76 -2.87 -6.33
C THR A 83 1.21 -4.29 -6.51
N LYS A 84 1.63 -4.98 -7.57
CA LYS A 84 1.24 -6.38 -7.83
C LYS A 84 1.74 -7.32 -6.71
N ALA A 85 2.98 -7.12 -6.25
CA ALA A 85 3.55 -7.93 -5.17
C ALA A 85 2.77 -7.78 -3.85
N MET A 86 2.52 -6.54 -3.43
CA MET A 86 1.76 -6.26 -2.21
C MET A 86 0.31 -6.76 -2.28
N LEU A 87 -0.37 -6.62 -3.43
CA LEU A 87 -1.70 -7.23 -3.65
C LEU A 87 -1.66 -8.73 -3.44
N ASN A 88 -0.70 -9.42 -4.06
CA ASN A 88 -0.56 -10.86 -3.96
C ASN A 88 -0.26 -11.30 -2.52
N ALA A 89 0.55 -10.54 -1.78
CA ALA A 89 0.82 -10.81 -0.36
C ALA A 89 -0.46 -10.69 0.50
N CYS A 90 -1.29 -9.67 0.26
CA CYS A 90 -2.58 -9.51 0.93
C CYS A 90 -3.52 -10.68 0.62
N ILE A 91 -3.64 -11.08 -0.65
CA ILE A 91 -4.45 -12.23 -1.07
C ILE A 91 -3.96 -13.52 -0.40
N ALA A 92 -2.64 -13.74 -0.37
CA ALA A 92 -2.06 -14.90 0.28
C ALA A 92 -2.31 -14.91 1.80
N ALA A 93 -2.37 -13.75 2.45
CA ALA A 93 -2.71 -13.64 3.86
C ALA A 93 -4.17 -14.06 4.14
N VAL A 94 -5.11 -13.65 3.28
CA VAL A 94 -6.52 -14.09 3.34
C VAL A 94 -6.63 -15.60 3.14
N GLN A 95 -6.00 -16.15 2.10
CA GLN A 95 -6.08 -17.58 1.76
C GLN A 95 -5.46 -18.49 2.82
N LYS A 96 -4.47 -18.03 3.58
CA LYS A 96 -3.88 -18.76 4.71
C LYS A 96 -4.76 -18.73 5.97
N GLY A 97 -5.96 -18.14 5.90
CA GLY A 97 -6.88 -18.02 7.04
C GLY A 97 -6.40 -17.05 8.12
N LYS A 98 -5.42 -16.18 7.83
CA LYS A 98 -4.93 -15.18 8.79
C LYS A 98 -5.87 -13.99 8.93
N ILE A 99 -6.83 -13.83 8.01
CA ILE A 99 -7.76 -12.70 7.94
C ILE A 99 -9.18 -13.26 7.72
N TYR A 100 -10.17 -12.65 8.38
CA TYR A 100 -11.60 -12.99 8.22
C TYR A 100 -12.01 -12.98 6.74
N HIS A 101 -12.71 -14.03 6.28
CA HIS A 101 -13.03 -14.24 4.86
C HIS A 101 -14.55 -14.16 4.61
N ALA A 102 -14.95 -13.31 3.67
CA ALA A 102 -16.21 -13.38 2.95
C ALA A 102 -15.85 -13.61 1.47
N GLU A 103 -16.58 -14.46 0.77
CA GLU A 103 -16.26 -15.01 -0.56
C GLU A 103 -15.65 -13.99 -1.54
N ASP A 104 -14.35 -14.15 -1.88
CA ASP A 104 -13.54 -13.56 -2.96
C ASP A 104 -12.04 -13.55 -2.53
N LYS A 105 -11.09 -13.15 -3.41
CA LYS A 105 -9.64 -13.10 -3.06
C LYS A 105 -9.29 -12.12 -1.92
N LEU A 106 -10.20 -11.22 -1.57
CA LEU A 106 -10.10 -10.23 -0.49
C LEU A 106 -11.36 -10.30 0.36
N SER A 107 -11.26 -9.92 1.64
CA SER A 107 -12.37 -10.01 2.59
C SER A 107 -13.46 -8.94 2.43
N HIS A 108 -13.07 -7.74 1.98
CA HIS A 108 -13.98 -6.64 1.69
C HIS A 108 -13.29 -5.65 0.74
N VAL A 109 -14.02 -5.22 -0.29
CA VAL A 109 -13.63 -4.10 -1.16
C VAL A 109 -14.70 -3.02 -1.03
N SER A 110 -14.33 -1.91 -0.41
CA SER A 110 -15.27 -0.82 -0.20
C SER A 110 -15.53 -0.05 -1.49
N THR A 111 -16.80 0.20 -1.80
CA THR A 111 -17.24 1.07 -2.91
C THR A 111 -17.75 2.43 -2.41
N GLY A 112 -17.54 2.75 -1.13
CA GLY A 112 -18.07 3.97 -0.48
C GLY A 112 -17.32 5.26 -0.85
N GLY A 113 -16.21 5.19 -1.59
CA GLY A 113 -15.46 6.34 -2.05
C GLY A 113 -15.07 7.28 -0.89
N GLY A 114 -15.52 8.53 -0.97
CA GLY A 114 -15.26 9.54 0.05
C GLY A 114 -15.78 9.19 1.44
N ALA A 115 -16.94 8.53 1.55
CA ALA A 115 -17.50 8.14 2.85
C ALA A 115 -16.59 7.14 3.59
N SER A 116 -15.94 6.22 2.85
CA SER A 116 -14.98 5.28 3.43
C SER A 116 -13.72 6.01 3.93
N LEU A 117 -13.25 7.02 3.21
CA LEU A 117 -12.11 7.84 3.67
C LEU A 117 -12.48 8.67 4.91
N GLU A 118 -13.65 9.30 4.94
CA GLU A 118 -14.13 10.05 6.11
C GLU A 118 -14.26 9.16 7.36
N LEU A 119 -14.73 7.92 7.18
CA LEU A 119 -14.74 6.93 8.25
C LEU A 119 -13.34 6.61 8.78
N LEU A 120 -12.36 6.43 7.89
CA LEU A 120 -10.97 6.15 8.27
C LEU A 120 -10.26 7.35 8.90
N GLU A 121 -10.69 8.57 8.57
CA GLU A 121 -10.28 9.80 9.24
C GLU A 121 -10.90 9.95 10.63
N GLY A 122 -11.88 9.10 10.99
CA GLY A 122 -12.59 9.12 12.27
C GLY A 122 -13.68 10.20 12.34
N LYS A 123 -14.20 10.65 11.20
CA LYS A 123 -15.32 11.60 11.15
C LYS A 123 -16.66 10.91 11.41
N ASP A 124 -17.62 11.69 11.87
CA ASP A 124 -19.01 11.26 11.93
C ASP A 124 -19.58 11.12 10.52
N LEU A 125 -20.34 10.05 10.28
CA LEU A 125 -21.07 9.85 9.03
C LEU A 125 -22.57 10.05 9.30
N PRO A 126 -23.17 11.21 8.96
CA PRO A 126 -24.53 11.54 9.37
C PRO A 126 -25.58 10.50 8.95
N GLY A 127 -25.40 9.89 7.78
CA GLY A 127 -26.29 8.83 7.29
C GLY A 127 -26.24 7.54 8.11
N VAL A 128 -25.08 7.23 8.73
CA VAL A 128 -24.94 6.08 9.63
C VAL A 128 -25.52 6.43 11.01
N SER A 129 -25.26 7.65 11.50
CA SER A 129 -25.71 8.11 12.82
C SER A 129 -27.23 8.28 12.93
N ALA A 130 -27.92 8.46 11.80
CA ALA A 130 -29.38 8.52 11.75
C ALA A 130 -30.08 7.14 11.80
N LEU A 131 -29.34 6.03 11.72
CA LEU A 131 -29.93 4.69 11.78
C LEU A 131 -30.43 4.36 13.19
N SER A 132 -31.48 3.54 13.27
CA SER A 132 -31.96 3.03 14.56
C SER A 132 -30.92 2.11 15.20
N SER A 133 -30.96 1.98 16.53
CA SER A 133 -30.17 0.96 17.22
C SER A 133 -30.60 -0.45 16.80
N LYS A 134 -29.70 -1.42 16.96
CA LYS A 134 -30.01 -2.85 16.81
C LYS A 134 -31.12 -3.30 17.76
#